data_AF-A0A7W1I2Z2-F1
#
_entry.id   AF-A0A7W1I2Z2-F1
#
_cell.length_a   1.000
_cell.length_b   1.000
_cell.length_c   1.000
_cell.angle_alpha   90.00
_cell.angle_beta   90.00
_cell.angle_gamma   90.00
#
_symmetry.space_group_name_H-M   'P 1'
#
loop_
_entity.id
_entity.type
_entity.pdbx_description
1 polymer ?
#
loop_
_entity_poly.entity_id
_entity_poly.type
_entity_poly.pdbx_seq_one_letter_code
_entity_poly.pdbx_strand_id
1 'polypeptide(L)'
;MMVAYIHAHRDVHGIEPICALLPIAPSTYWRHKAQQADATRRSARAQRDDELKRAITRVWHEQEQVYGAEKVWRQLGREQIPAARCTVERLMKDLELRGV
;
A
#
# COMPACT_ATOMS: atom_id res chain seq x y z
N MET A 1 11.39 0.17 -6.48
CA MET A 1 12.74 0.57 -6.92
C MET A 1 13.38 -0.37 -7.94
N MET A 2 13.27 -1.71 -7.92
CA MET A 2 13.79 -2.56 -9.04
C MET A 2 12.87 -2.65 -10.28
N VAL A 3 11.56 -2.83 -10.08
CA VAL A 3 10.61 -2.97 -11.20
C VAL A 3 10.49 -1.70 -12.04
N ALA A 4 10.61 -0.52 -11.43
CA ALA A 4 10.63 0.76 -12.14
C ALA A 4 11.86 0.89 -13.06
N TYR A 5 13.03 0.46 -12.59
CA TYR A 5 14.25 0.43 -13.39
C TYR A 5 14.15 -0.52 -14.59
N ILE A 6 13.66 -1.75 -14.36
CA ILE A 6 13.41 -2.73 -15.44
C ILE A 6 12.42 -2.13 -16.46
N HIS A 7 11.35 -1.51 -15.98
CA HIS A 7 10.33 -0.93 -16.84
C HIS A 7 10.85 0.24 -17.69
N ALA A 8 11.77 1.05 -17.15
CA ALA A 8 12.36 2.19 -17.85
C ALA A 8 13.34 1.78 -18.96
N HIS A 9 14.01 0.63 -18.81
CA HIS A 9 15.05 0.18 -19.75
C HIS A 9 14.61 -0.99 -20.63
N ARG A 10 13.37 -1.45 -20.49
CA ARG A 10 12.83 -2.61 -21.23
C ARG A 10 12.88 -2.44 -22.75
N ASP A 11 12.75 -1.21 -23.24
CA ASP A 11 12.67 -0.92 -24.67
C ASP A 11 14.05 -0.97 -25.34
N VAL A 12 15.13 -0.79 -24.55
CA VAL A 12 16.52 -0.83 -25.04
C VAL A 12 17.14 -2.23 -24.87
N HIS A 13 16.91 -2.88 -23.73
CA HIS A 13 17.62 -4.12 -23.37
C HIS A 13 16.72 -5.36 -23.28
N GLY A 14 15.40 -5.20 -23.35
CA GLY A 14 14.46 -6.28 -23.02
C GLY A 14 14.42 -6.59 -21.51
N ILE A 15 13.38 -7.30 -21.08
CA ILE A 15 13.16 -7.57 -19.65
C ILE A 15 14.08 -8.68 -19.14
N GLU A 16 14.25 -9.76 -19.92
CA GLU A 16 15.03 -10.93 -19.51
C GLU A 16 16.51 -10.62 -19.23
N PRO A 17 17.23 -9.83 -20.07
CA PRO A 17 18.62 -9.49 -19.80
C PRO A 17 18.80 -8.65 -18.53
N ILE A 18 17.88 -7.70 -18.26
CA ILE A 18 17.91 -6.89 -17.05
C ILE A 18 17.62 -7.75 -15.82
N CYS A 19 16.65 -8.65 -15.93
CA CYS A 19 16.30 -9.61 -14.88
C CYS A 19 17.47 -10.55 -14.52
N ALA A 20 18.24 -11.00 -15.51
CA ALA A 20 19.43 -11.82 -15.31
C ALA A 20 20.53 -11.07 -14.54
N LEU A 21 20.71 -9.77 -14.78
CA LEU A 21 21.71 -8.95 -14.10
C LEU A 21 21.32 -8.58 -12.66
N LEU A 22 20.02 -8.44 -12.37
CA LEU A 22 19.49 -8.04 -11.05
C LEU A 22 19.12 -9.23 -10.13
N PRO A 23 19.69 -10.42 -10.38
CA PRO A 23 19.15 -11.74 -10.03
C PRO A 23 17.65 -11.83 -9.69
N ILE A 24 16.77 -11.36 -10.58
CA ILE A 24 15.30 -11.47 -10.42
C ILE A 24 14.72 -12.36 -11.52
N ALA A 25 13.85 -13.30 -11.17
CA ALA A 25 13.08 -14.03 -12.18
C ALA A 25 12.11 -13.11 -12.96
N PRO A 26 12.01 -13.21 -14.30
CA PRO A 26 11.05 -12.44 -15.11
C PRO A 26 9.59 -12.60 -14.67
N SER A 27 9.22 -13.79 -14.17
CA SER A 27 7.90 -14.05 -13.60
C SER A 27 7.59 -13.16 -12.40
N THR A 28 8.57 -12.83 -11.56
CA THR A 28 8.43 -11.90 -10.43
C THR A 28 8.16 -10.48 -10.92
N TYR A 29 8.81 -10.04 -12.00
CA TYR A 29 8.54 -8.75 -12.63
C TYR A 29 7.08 -8.67 -13.10
N TRP A 30 6.63 -9.66 -13.88
CA TRP A 30 5.26 -9.69 -14.41
C TRP A 30 4.21 -9.81 -13.30
N ARG A 31 4.45 -10.61 -12.27
CA ARG A 31 3.59 -10.68 -11.08
C ARG A 31 3.46 -9.32 -10.41
N HIS A 32 4.57 -8.59 -10.23
CA HIS A 32 4.51 -7.27 -9.63
C HIS A 32 3.76 -6.27 -10.52
N LYS A 33 4.00 -6.28 -11.84
CA LYS A 33 3.25 -5.43 -12.80
C LYS A 33 1.75 -5.75 -12.77
N ALA A 34 1.38 -7.02 -12.71
CA ALA A 34 -0.02 -7.44 -12.59
C ALA A 34 -0.66 -6.93 -11.30
N GLN A 35 0.03 -7.00 -10.16
CA GLN A 35 -0.45 -6.46 -8.87
C GLN A 35 -0.50 -4.93 -8.80
N GLN A 36 0.28 -4.23 -9.63
CA GLN A 36 0.20 -2.78 -9.77
C GLN A 36 -1.01 -2.37 -10.63
N ALA A 37 -1.25 -3.10 -11.73
CA ALA A 37 -2.37 -2.84 -12.62
C ALA A 37 -3.72 -3.24 -12.00
N ASP A 38 -3.74 -4.31 -11.21
CA ASP A 38 -4.95 -4.87 -10.63
C ASP A 38 -4.72 -5.15 -9.13
N ALA A 39 -5.35 -4.33 -8.30
CA ALA A 39 -5.26 -4.43 -6.85
C ALA A 39 -5.85 -5.75 -6.31
N THR A 40 -6.79 -6.38 -7.02
CA THR A 40 -7.42 -7.64 -6.60
C THR A 40 -6.46 -8.84 -6.65
N ARG A 41 -5.36 -8.72 -7.40
CA ARG A 41 -4.29 -9.74 -7.48
C ARG A 41 -3.30 -9.68 -6.33
N ARG A 42 -3.44 -8.69 -5.44
CA ARG A 42 -2.65 -8.59 -4.21
C ARG A 42 -3.17 -9.58 -3.17
N SER A 43 -2.39 -9.83 -2.13
CA SER A 43 -2.86 -10.68 -1.03
C SER A 43 -4.11 -10.08 -0.36
N ALA A 44 -4.97 -10.92 0.20
CA ALA A 44 -6.18 -10.47 0.90
C ALA A 44 -5.86 -9.44 2.01
N ARG A 45 -4.73 -9.61 2.71
CA ARG A 45 -4.24 -8.63 3.68
C ARG A 45 -3.94 -7.27 3.06
N ALA A 46 -3.26 -7.24 1.91
CA ALA A 46 -2.93 -5.98 1.25
C ALA A 46 -4.17 -5.27 0.72
N GLN A 47 -5.15 -6.02 0.19
CA GLN A 47 -6.44 -5.47 -0.21
C GLN A 47 -7.18 -4.84 0.98
N ARG A 48 -7.24 -5.55 2.11
CA ARG A 48 -7.86 -5.04 3.33
C ARG A 48 -7.11 -3.83 3.91
N ASP A 49 -5.79 -3.83 3.85
CA ASP A 49 -4.98 -2.68 4.24
C ASP A 49 -5.27 -1.47 3.34
N ASP A 50 -5.43 -1.66 2.03
CA ASP A 50 -5.78 -0.59 1.08
C ASP A 50 -7.18 0.00 1.38
N GLU A 51 -8.16 -0.84 1.73
CA GLU A 51 -9.49 -0.39 2.19
C GLU A 51 -9.41 0.40 3.50
N LEU A 52 -8.68 -0.13 4.49
CA LEU A 52 -8.49 0.54 5.78
C LEU A 52 -7.75 1.86 5.63
N LYS A 53 -6.73 1.94 4.76
CA LYS A 53 -6.01 3.19 4.47
C LYS A 53 -6.96 4.28 3.95
N ARG A 54 -7.92 3.92 3.08
CA ARG A 54 -8.94 4.87 2.60
C ARG A 54 -9.84 5.36 3.74
N ALA A 55 -10.31 4.45 4.59
CA ALA A 55 -11.15 4.82 5.74
C ALA A 55 -10.40 5.70 6.76
N ILE A 56 -9.15 5.33 7.09
CA ILE A 56 -8.25 6.10 7.97
C ILE A 56 -8.05 7.50 7.42
N THR A 57 -7.70 7.62 6.14
CA THR A 57 -7.44 8.91 5.48
C THR A 57 -8.69 9.78 5.50
N ARG A 58 -9.86 9.21 5.18
CA ARG A 58 -11.16 9.91 5.24
C ARG A 58 -11.42 10.47 6.65
N VAL A 59 -11.38 9.62 7.67
CA VAL A 59 -11.61 10.01 9.07
C VAL A 59 -10.61 11.09 9.52
N TRP A 60 -9.34 10.96 9.13
CA TRP A 60 -8.32 11.94 9.47
C TRP A 60 -8.57 13.32 8.83
N HIS A 61 -8.98 13.35 7.56
CA HIS A 61 -9.35 14.59 6.87
C HIS A 61 -10.65 15.21 7.40
N GLU A 62 -11.66 14.39 7.70
CA GLU A 62 -12.94 14.86 8.28
C GLU A 62 -12.75 15.50 9.67
N GLN A 63 -11.67 15.18 10.38
CA GLN A 63 -11.35 15.68 11.72
C GLN A 63 -10.20 16.70 11.71
N GLU A 64 -10.03 17.42 10.59
CA GLU A 64 -9.05 18.49 10.42
C GLU A 64 -7.62 18.07 10.79
N GLN A 65 -7.27 16.80 10.57
CA GLN A 65 -5.93 16.25 10.84
C GLN A 65 -5.53 16.23 12.32
N VAL A 66 -6.45 16.56 13.24
CA VAL A 66 -6.20 16.58 14.69
C VAL A 66 -6.13 15.16 15.26
N TYR A 67 -6.73 14.18 14.60
CA TYR A 67 -6.85 12.83 15.14
C TYR A 67 -5.57 12.02 14.93
N GLY A 68 -4.89 11.69 16.03
CA GLY A 68 -3.88 10.62 16.05
C GLY A 68 -4.50 9.22 15.96
N ALA A 69 -3.65 8.19 15.89
CA ALA A 69 -4.06 6.81 15.66
C ALA A 69 -5.12 6.26 16.63
N GLU A 70 -5.05 6.65 17.91
CA GLU A 70 -6.04 6.21 18.89
C GLU A 70 -7.44 6.81 18.62
N LYS A 71 -7.51 8.09 18.25
CA LYS A 71 -8.79 8.76 17.95
C LYS A 71 -9.36 8.24 16.63
N VAL A 72 -8.52 8.05 15.62
CA VAL A 72 -8.93 7.42 14.35
C VAL A 72 -9.46 6.01 14.59
N TRP A 73 -8.77 5.18 15.38
CA TRP A 73 -9.21 3.84 15.71
C TRP A 73 -10.59 3.82 16.41
N ARG A 74 -10.80 4.70 17.39
CA ARG A 74 -12.11 4.84 18.05
C ARG A 74 -13.21 5.26 17.07
N GLN A 75 -12.91 6.18 16.15
CA GLN A 75 -13.87 6.65 15.16
C GLN A 75 -14.22 5.55 14.14
N LEU A 76 -13.24 4.79 13.65
CA LEU A 76 -13.50 3.61 12.81
C LEU A 76 -14.40 2.58 13.51
N GLY A 77 -14.20 2.38 14.81
CA GLY A 77 -15.06 1.52 15.62
C GLY A 77 -16.52 2.01 15.70
N ARG A 78 -16.74 3.33 15.78
CA ARG A 78 -18.09 3.94 15.76
C ARG A 78 -18.79 3.73 14.41
N GLU A 79 -18.02 3.68 13.34
CA GLU A 79 -18.50 3.42 11.98
C GLU A 79 -18.59 1.93 11.64
N GLN A 80 -18.42 1.05 12.64
CA GLN A 80 -18.46 -0.41 12.49
C GLN A 80 -17.41 -0.97 11.51
N ILE A 81 -16.26 -0.31 11.38
CA ILE A 81 -15.12 -0.78 10.58
C ILE A 81 -14.14 -1.52 11.51
N PRO A 82 -14.11 -2.87 11.52
CA PRO A 82 -13.28 -3.61 12.44
C PRO A 82 -11.80 -3.54 12.02
N ALA A 83 -11.00 -2.87 12.84
CA ALA A 83 -9.56 -2.80 12.73
C ALA A 83 -8.90 -2.87 14.13
N ALA A 84 -7.80 -3.59 14.24
CA ALA A 84 -6.99 -3.58 15.46
C ALA A 84 -6.25 -2.23 15.58
N ARG A 85 -6.09 -1.71 16.80
CA ARG A 85 -5.35 -0.46 17.08
C ARG A 85 -3.95 -0.47 16.45
N CYS A 86 -3.21 -1.56 16.63
CA CYS A 86 -1.86 -1.72 16.05
C CYS A 86 -1.85 -1.69 14.51
N THR A 87 -2.96 -2.08 13.87
CA THR A 87 -3.11 -1.97 12.41
C THR A 87 -3.32 -0.52 12.00
N VAL A 88 -4.17 0.22 12.72
CA VAL A 88 -4.38 1.65 12.45
C VAL A 88 -3.07 2.43 12.64
N GLU A 89 -2.35 2.20 13.73
CA GLU A 89 -1.05 2.83 14.00
C GLU A 89 -0.03 2.56 12.90
N ARG A 90 0.12 1.28 12.51
CA ARG A 90 1.00 0.90 11.40
C ARG A 90 0.59 1.57 10.08
N LEU A 91 -0.70 1.54 9.72
CA LEU A 91 -1.17 2.08 8.46
C LEU A 91 -1.10 3.62 8.42
N MET A 92 -1.32 4.31 9.54
CA MET A 92 -1.08 5.75 9.63
C MET A 92 0.39 6.09 9.46
N LYS A 93 1.29 5.29 10.03
CA LYS A 93 2.74 5.46 9.81
C LYS A 93 3.11 5.25 8.33
N ASP A 94 2.55 4.22 7.69
CA ASP A 94 2.75 3.94 6.26
C ASP A 94 2.22 5.07 5.36
N LEU A 95 1.21 5.82 5.81
CA LEU A 95 0.61 6.97 5.13
C LEU A 95 1.22 8.31 5.56
N GLU A 96 2.19 8.30 6.49
CA GLU A 96 2.80 9.49 7.09
C GLU A 96 1.80 10.44 7.77
N LEU A 97 0.63 9.94 8.17
CA LEU A 97 -0.40 10.72 8.86
C LEU A 97 -0.07 10.87 10.34
N ARG A 98 -0.15 12.10 10.84
CA ARG A 98 0.06 12.44 12.25
C ARG A 98 -1.11 13.27 12.76
N GLY A 99 -1.46 13.05 14.02
CA GLY A 99 -2.36 13.94 14.75
C GLY A 99 -1.57 15.05 15.45
N VAL A 100 -2.26 16.14 15.78
CA VAL A 100 -1.74 17.23 16.63
C VAL A 100 -1.92 16.88 18.11
#